data_AF-A0A382PHE2-F1
#
_entry.id   AF-A0A382PHE2-F1
#
_cell.length_a   1.000
_cell.length_b   1.000
_cell.length_c   1.000
_cell.angle_alpha   90.00
_cell.angle_beta   90.00
_cell.angle_gamma   90.00
#
_symmetry.space_group_name_H-M   'P 1'
#
loop_
_entity.id
_entity.type
_entity.pdbx_description
1 polymer ?
#
loop_
_entity_poly.entity_id
_entity_poly.type
_entity_poly.pdbx_seq_one_letter_code
_entity_poly.pdbx_strand_id
1 'polypeptide(L)'
;SFGKGIDVLIEEAKLTVEAGYEAIKTDPFPNRRTMGETYYGANMVERMEPKAIADAVEWMEALRETVGPDYELLVDAHARMDVASAIKAANAIEHVDLVWFEEPTHVENHNSLRQIRENTSVPLCVGERHFTRWDYDEILRDRLVDYIMPDIAWCGGISEIRRIASMAETQYIRVSPHDALGPVAIAASFQASIAIPNLYREECLHTWFKTFEKVITPMFDIRNGSIFPNGRPGLGIELIPEALEEFKIDVDSPEAQPGWWNSSNKSTNAWATQDDD
;
A
#
# COMPACT_ATOMS: atom_id res chain seq x y z
N SER A 1 -9.55 5.56 5.95
CA SER A 1 -10.85 6.05 6.48
C SER A 1 -11.88 6.41 5.42
N PHE A 2 -11.70 6.08 4.14
CA PHE A 2 -12.74 6.35 3.14
C PHE A 2 -14.05 5.61 3.49
N GLY A 3 -15.15 6.37 3.57
CA GLY A 3 -16.45 5.88 4.07
C GLY A 3 -16.78 6.22 5.53
N LYS A 4 -15.81 6.68 6.34
CA LYS A 4 -16.05 7.20 7.71
C LYS A 4 -16.38 8.70 7.77
N GLY A 5 -16.34 9.39 6.62
CA GLY A 5 -16.62 10.83 6.47
C GLY A 5 -15.37 11.72 6.46
N ILE A 6 -15.50 12.94 5.92
CA ILE A 6 -14.40 13.91 5.80
C ILE A 6 -13.88 14.36 7.17
N ASP A 7 -14.75 14.50 8.18
CA ASP A 7 -14.32 14.93 9.52
C ASP A 7 -13.34 13.94 10.15
N VAL A 8 -13.60 12.64 10.01
CA VAL A 8 -12.73 11.56 10.51
C VAL A 8 -11.39 11.57 9.77
N LEU A 9 -11.41 11.78 8.44
CA LEU A 9 -10.19 11.97 7.66
C LEU A 9 -9.34 13.11 8.24
N ILE A 10 -9.94 14.27 8.47
CA ILE A 10 -9.22 15.46 8.94
C ILE A 10 -8.58 15.20 10.31
N GLU A 11 -9.29 14.52 11.20
CA GLU A 11 -8.76 14.13 12.52
C GLU A 11 -7.59 13.15 12.40
N GLU A 12 -7.75 12.06 11.65
CA GLU A 12 -6.69 11.07 11.43
C GLU A 12 -5.45 11.67 10.75
N ALA A 13 -5.64 12.59 9.80
CA ALA A 13 -4.55 13.29 9.12
C ALA A 13 -3.75 14.14 10.11
N LYS A 14 -4.42 14.89 10.99
CA LYS A 14 -3.76 15.68 12.05
C LYS A 14 -2.99 14.79 13.01
N LEU A 15 -3.57 13.68 13.46
CA LEU A 15 -2.91 12.72 14.35
C LEU A 15 -1.67 12.11 13.68
N THR A 16 -1.74 11.83 12.37
CA THR A 16 -0.61 11.29 11.59
C THR A 16 0.54 12.31 11.50
N VAL A 17 0.22 13.58 11.25
CA VAL A 17 1.21 14.67 11.27
C VAL A 17 1.81 14.85 12.67
N GLU A 18 0.98 14.87 13.72
CA GLU A 18 1.42 15.00 15.11
C GLU A 18 2.32 13.84 15.57
N ALA A 19 2.10 12.64 15.05
CA ALA A 19 2.94 11.46 15.29
C ALA A 19 4.31 11.53 14.57
N GLY A 20 4.53 12.55 13.73
CA GLY A 20 5.79 12.81 13.05
C GLY A 20 5.98 12.05 11.75
N TYR A 21 4.91 11.50 11.16
CA TYR A 21 4.97 10.99 9.79
C TYR A 21 5.07 12.15 8.79
N GLU A 22 5.63 11.87 7.62
CA GLU A 22 5.90 12.86 6.58
C GLU A 22 5.12 12.60 5.28
N ALA A 23 4.30 11.54 5.26
CA ALA A 23 3.42 11.19 4.15
C ALA A 23 2.12 10.55 4.65
N ILE A 24 1.08 10.66 3.84
CA ILE A 24 -0.17 9.90 4.00
C ILE A 24 -0.51 9.26 2.65
N LYS A 25 -0.65 7.93 2.65
CA LYS A 25 -1.28 7.18 1.55
C LYS A 25 -2.75 6.89 1.91
N THR A 26 -3.62 6.97 0.92
CA THR A 26 -5.06 6.72 1.09
C THR A 26 -5.72 6.23 -0.20
N ASP A 27 -6.94 5.70 -0.10
CA ASP A 27 -7.83 5.46 -1.24
C ASP A 27 -9.04 6.41 -1.12
N PRO A 28 -9.11 7.48 -1.95
CA PRO A 28 -10.20 8.43 -1.92
C PRO A 28 -11.41 7.98 -2.76
N PHE A 29 -11.41 6.77 -3.33
CA PHE A 29 -12.43 6.33 -4.25
C PHE A 29 -13.38 5.33 -3.56
N PRO A 30 -14.70 5.56 -3.53
CA PRO A 30 -15.62 4.58 -2.97
C PRO A 30 -15.51 3.27 -3.72
N ASN A 31 -15.37 2.17 -2.99
CA ASN A 31 -15.59 0.86 -3.57
C ASN A 31 -17.09 0.72 -3.88
N ARG A 32 -17.47 0.62 -5.15
CA ARG A 32 -18.87 0.45 -5.56
C ARG A 32 -19.26 -1.01 -5.74
N ARG A 33 -18.36 -1.96 -5.48
CA ARG A 33 -18.67 -3.38 -5.57
C ARG A 33 -19.53 -3.81 -4.37
N THR A 34 -20.67 -4.45 -4.64
CA THR A 34 -21.35 -5.27 -3.64
C THR A 34 -20.48 -6.49 -3.36
N MET A 35 -19.94 -6.53 -2.16
CA MET A 35 -19.06 -7.60 -1.69
C MET A 35 -19.75 -8.97 -1.75
N GLY A 36 -19.07 -9.99 -2.28
CA GLY A 36 -19.56 -11.37 -2.31
C GLY A 36 -20.27 -11.83 -3.60
N GLU A 37 -20.45 -10.96 -4.60
CA GLU A 37 -20.95 -11.39 -5.90
C GLU A 37 -19.87 -12.09 -6.74
N THR A 38 -20.27 -13.20 -7.38
CA THR A 38 -19.42 -14.02 -8.24
C THR A 38 -18.94 -13.21 -9.44
N TYR A 39 -17.64 -13.27 -9.67
CA TYR A 39 -16.91 -12.60 -10.75
C TYR A 39 -17.47 -12.99 -12.13
N TYR A 40 -17.96 -12.02 -12.94
CA TYR A 40 -18.41 -12.30 -14.31
C TYR A 40 -18.22 -11.09 -15.25
N GLY A 41 -17.43 -11.28 -16.32
CA GLY A 41 -17.36 -10.36 -17.47
C GLY A 41 -17.00 -8.92 -17.11
N ALA A 42 -17.88 -7.97 -17.44
CA ALA A 42 -17.68 -6.53 -17.25
C ALA A 42 -17.51 -6.10 -15.77
N ASN A 43 -17.80 -6.97 -14.80
CA ASN A 43 -17.62 -6.70 -13.37
C ASN A 43 -16.19 -6.98 -12.89
N MET A 44 -15.29 -7.44 -13.78
CA MET A 44 -13.89 -7.62 -13.41
C MET A 44 -13.15 -6.31 -13.21
N VAL A 45 -13.62 -5.25 -13.88
CA VAL A 45 -12.99 -3.95 -13.91
C VAL A 45 -14.05 -2.90 -13.60
N GLU A 46 -13.76 -2.02 -12.64
CA GLU A 46 -14.67 -0.99 -12.17
C GLU A 46 -14.63 0.24 -13.07
N ARG A 47 -15.79 0.62 -13.59
CA ARG A 47 -15.99 1.93 -14.21
C ARG A 47 -16.38 2.93 -13.13
N MET A 48 -15.58 3.97 -12.96
CA MET A 48 -15.88 5.03 -11.99
C MET A 48 -16.99 5.94 -12.48
N GLU A 49 -17.99 6.15 -11.62
CA GLU A 49 -19.03 7.14 -11.86
C GLU A 49 -18.48 8.57 -11.70
N PRO A 50 -19.00 9.57 -12.45
CA PRO A 50 -18.58 10.95 -12.29
C PRO A 50 -18.69 11.47 -10.85
N LYS A 51 -19.73 11.04 -10.11
CA LYS A 51 -19.89 11.40 -8.69
C LYS A 51 -18.78 10.82 -7.82
N ALA A 52 -18.38 9.56 -8.05
CA ALA A 52 -17.34 8.93 -7.25
C ALA A 52 -15.98 9.64 -7.44
N ILE A 53 -15.68 10.10 -8.65
CA ILE A 53 -14.49 10.93 -8.92
C ILE A 53 -14.63 12.29 -8.24
N ALA A 54 -15.79 12.95 -8.32
CA ALA A 54 -16.00 14.24 -7.67
C ALA A 54 -15.86 14.16 -6.13
N ASP A 55 -16.42 13.11 -5.52
CA ASP A 55 -16.30 12.85 -4.08
C ASP A 55 -14.82 12.61 -3.69
N ALA A 56 -14.06 11.91 -4.54
CA ALA A 56 -12.61 11.70 -4.33
C ALA A 56 -11.81 13.01 -4.42
N VAL A 57 -12.16 13.90 -5.34
CA VAL A 57 -11.55 15.24 -5.46
C VAL A 57 -11.80 16.05 -4.19
N GLU A 58 -13.05 16.15 -3.74
CA GLU A 58 -13.40 16.86 -2.50
C GLU A 58 -12.62 16.31 -1.29
N TRP A 59 -12.53 14.98 -1.20
CA TRP A 59 -11.80 14.30 -0.14
C TRP A 59 -10.31 14.63 -0.15
N MET A 60 -9.67 14.59 -1.33
CA MET A 60 -8.24 14.87 -1.48
C MET A 60 -7.91 16.36 -1.29
N GLU A 61 -8.79 17.27 -1.72
CA GLU A 61 -8.67 18.70 -1.47
C GLU A 61 -8.73 19.00 0.03
N ALA A 62 -9.70 18.43 0.75
CA ALA A 62 -9.81 18.58 2.20
C ALA A 62 -8.57 18.04 2.93
N LEU A 63 -8.02 16.91 2.47
CA LEU A 63 -6.78 16.36 3.02
C LEU A 63 -5.60 17.33 2.79
N ARG A 64 -5.42 17.81 1.56
CA ARG A 64 -4.36 18.76 1.19
C ARG A 64 -4.46 20.07 1.99
N GLU A 65 -5.65 20.62 2.16
CA GLU A 65 -5.88 21.81 2.99
C GLU A 65 -5.49 21.57 4.46
N THR A 66 -5.73 20.35 4.96
CA THR A 66 -5.46 19.98 6.36
C THR A 66 -3.97 19.83 6.65
N VAL A 67 -3.23 19.13 5.77
CA VAL A 67 -1.81 18.81 6.01
C VAL A 67 -0.85 19.88 5.48
N GLY A 68 -1.33 20.76 4.60
CA GLY A 68 -0.55 21.85 4.01
C GLY A 68 0.12 21.47 2.68
N PRO A 69 0.76 22.45 2.01
CA PRO A 69 1.26 22.30 0.64
C PRO A 69 2.50 21.39 0.53
N ASP A 70 3.34 21.33 1.58
CA ASP A 70 4.62 20.63 1.53
C ASP A 70 4.55 19.16 1.98
N TYR A 71 3.39 18.73 2.52
CA TYR A 71 3.23 17.37 3.03
C TYR A 71 2.99 16.38 1.89
N GLU A 72 3.63 15.21 1.91
CA GLU A 72 3.53 14.27 0.79
C GLU A 72 2.22 13.46 0.84
N LEU A 73 1.47 13.48 -0.26
CA LEU A 73 0.21 12.75 -0.40
C LEU A 73 0.31 11.71 -1.50
N LEU A 74 -0.25 10.53 -1.23
CA LEU A 74 -0.21 9.38 -2.12
C LEU A 74 -1.62 8.78 -2.21
N VAL A 75 -1.98 8.31 -3.39
CA VAL A 75 -3.30 7.71 -3.64
C VAL A 75 -3.14 6.32 -4.19
N ASP A 76 -3.88 5.36 -3.63
CA ASP A 76 -3.98 3.99 -4.12
C ASP A 76 -5.36 3.72 -4.74
N ALA A 77 -5.37 3.24 -5.98
CA ALA A 77 -6.58 2.85 -6.72
C ALA A 77 -6.84 1.34 -6.70
N HIS A 78 -5.98 0.54 -6.06
CA HIS A 78 -6.13 -0.89 -5.80
C HIS A 78 -6.37 -1.75 -7.05
N ALA A 79 -5.76 -1.39 -8.18
CA ALA A 79 -5.82 -2.08 -9.48
C ALA A 79 -7.23 -2.43 -9.98
N ARG A 80 -8.28 -1.71 -9.55
CA ARG A 80 -9.67 -2.08 -9.89
C ARG A 80 -10.25 -1.34 -11.09
N MET A 81 -9.73 -0.16 -11.42
CA MET A 81 -10.38 0.72 -12.40
C MET A 81 -10.12 0.29 -13.85
N ASP A 82 -11.08 0.61 -14.73
CA ASP A 82 -10.84 0.60 -16.17
C ASP A 82 -9.92 1.74 -16.56
N VAL A 83 -9.24 1.61 -17.71
CA VAL A 83 -8.25 2.60 -18.18
C VAL A 83 -8.86 4.00 -18.31
N ALA A 84 -10.10 4.11 -18.78
CA ALA A 84 -10.75 5.40 -18.98
C ALA A 84 -11.06 6.10 -17.64
N SER A 85 -11.42 5.31 -16.63
CA SER A 85 -11.72 5.75 -15.27
C SER A 85 -10.44 6.13 -14.54
N ALA A 86 -9.39 5.33 -14.68
CA ALA A 86 -8.08 5.62 -14.11
C ALA A 86 -7.51 6.96 -14.63
N ILE A 87 -7.54 7.18 -15.95
CA ILE A 87 -7.11 8.45 -16.57
C ILE A 87 -7.95 9.63 -16.04
N LYS A 88 -9.27 9.47 -16.00
CA LYS A 88 -10.16 10.53 -15.49
C LYS A 88 -9.92 10.83 -14.02
N ALA A 89 -9.73 9.80 -13.20
CA ALA A 89 -9.50 9.91 -11.77
C ALA A 89 -8.17 10.60 -11.49
N ALA A 90 -7.07 10.12 -12.09
CA ALA A 90 -5.74 10.72 -11.95
C ALA A 90 -5.74 12.20 -12.37
N ASN A 91 -6.28 12.52 -13.56
CA ASN A 91 -6.30 13.90 -14.05
C ASN A 91 -7.23 14.81 -13.22
N ALA A 92 -8.27 14.27 -12.58
CA ALA A 92 -9.17 15.05 -11.73
C ALA A 92 -8.51 15.48 -10.41
N ILE A 93 -7.50 14.75 -9.93
CA ILE A 93 -6.77 15.06 -8.69
C ILE A 93 -5.34 15.56 -8.93
N GLU A 94 -4.97 15.86 -10.19
CA GLU A 94 -3.62 16.30 -10.54
C GLU A 94 -3.18 17.54 -9.74
N HIS A 95 -4.10 18.49 -9.51
CA HIS A 95 -3.84 19.73 -8.77
C HIS A 95 -3.58 19.52 -7.27
N VAL A 96 -3.81 18.33 -6.74
CA VAL A 96 -3.49 17.97 -5.34
C VAL A 96 -1.98 17.80 -5.14
N ASP A 97 -1.21 17.62 -6.22
CA ASP A 97 0.24 17.41 -6.23
C ASP A 97 0.63 16.16 -5.42
N LEU A 98 0.37 14.99 -6.03
CA LEU A 98 0.64 13.69 -5.43
C LEU A 98 2.07 13.23 -5.70
N VAL A 99 2.65 12.50 -4.74
CA VAL A 99 3.90 11.77 -4.97
C VAL A 99 3.67 10.62 -5.94
N TRP A 100 2.54 9.91 -5.82
CA TRP A 100 2.08 8.96 -6.83
C TRP A 100 0.58 8.68 -6.79
N PHE A 101 0.11 8.13 -7.91
CA PHE A 101 -1.13 7.41 -8.09
C PHE A 101 -0.82 5.93 -8.34
N GLU A 102 -1.19 5.10 -7.36
CA GLU A 102 -0.80 3.71 -7.22
C GLU A 102 -1.85 2.78 -7.82
N GLU A 103 -1.34 1.75 -8.51
CA GLU A 103 -2.10 0.69 -9.14
C GLU A 103 -3.38 1.18 -9.85
N PRO A 104 -3.23 2.05 -10.86
CA PRO A 104 -4.36 2.70 -11.52
C PRO A 104 -5.30 1.72 -12.22
N THR A 105 -4.82 0.53 -12.58
CA THR A 105 -5.57 -0.51 -13.27
C THR A 105 -4.95 -1.88 -12.99
N HIS A 106 -5.63 -2.92 -13.45
CA HIS A 106 -5.18 -4.31 -13.40
C HIS A 106 -3.78 -4.53 -13.99
N VAL A 107 -3.00 -5.38 -13.34
CA VAL A 107 -1.56 -5.56 -13.61
C VAL A 107 -1.27 -6.44 -14.84
N GLU A 108 -2.23 -7.25 -15.28
CA GLU A 108 -2.04 -8.29 -16.28
C GLU A 108 -1.80 -7.74 -17.71
N ASN A 109 -2.10 -6.46 -17.97
CA ASN A 109 -1.95 -5.85 -19.29
C ASN A 109 -1.13 -4.55 -19.24
N HIS A 110 0.16 -4.64 -19.53
CA HIS A 110 1.06 -3.49 -19.61
C HIS A 110 0.65 -2.44 -20.67
N ASN A 111 -0.12 -2.82 -21.71
CA ASN A 111 -0.63 -1.83 -22.67
C ASN A 111 -1.66 -0.89 -22.02
N SER A 112 -2.45 -1.40 -21.08
CA SER A 112 -3.37 -0.57 -20.29
C SER A 112 -2.60 0.45 -19.46
N LEU A 113 -1.55 0.00 -18.76
CA LEU A 113 -0.68 0.89 -17.98
C LEU A 113 0.02 1.94 -18.85
N ARG A 114 0.52 1.53 -20.03
CA ARG A 114 1.10 2.44 -21.02
C ARG A 114 0.12 3.50 -21.48
N GLN A 115 -1.12 3.12 -21.79
CA GLN A 115 -2.15 4.07 -22.19
C GLN A 115 -2.42 5.09 -21.08
N ILE A 116 -2.41 4.68 -19.81
CA ILE A 116 -2.58 5.60 -18.68
C ILE A 116 -1.39 6.55 -18.59
N ARG A 117 -0.16 6.02 -18.62
CA ARG A 117 1.09 6.82 -18.61
C ARG A 117 1.15 7.87 -19.72
N GLU A 118 0.59 7.58 -20.89
CA GLU A 118 0.55 8.51 -22.02
C GLU A 118 -0.52 9.61 -21.89
N ASN A 119 -1.45 9.49 -20.93
CA ASN A 119 -2.63 10.35 -20.80
C ASN A 119 -2.78 11.01 -19.41
N THR A 120 -1.75 10.92 -18.56
CA THR A 120 -1.66 11.64 -17.29
C THR A 120 -0.23 12.07 -16.97
N SER A 121 -0.10 13.18 -16.27
CA SER A 121 1.14 13.74 -15.72
C SER A 121 1.34 13.37 -14.26
N VAL A 122 0.33 12.83 -13.60
CA VAL A 122 0.43 12.38 -12.20
C VAL A 122 1.44 11.22 -12.15
N PRO A 123 2.42 11.24 -11.22
CA PRO A 123 3.38 10.16 -11.12
C PRO A 123 2.68 8.83 -10.82
N LEU A 124 3.16 7.73 -11.40
CA LEU A 124 2.53 6.41 -11.27
C LEU A 124 3.38 5.48 -10.40
N CYS A 125 2.70 4.61 -9.64
CA CYS A 125 3.32 3.54 -8.87
C CYS A 125 2.62 2.19 -9.14
N VAL A 126 3.37 1.10 -9.22
CA VAL A 126 2.84 -0.28 -9.25
C VAL A 126 3.81 -1.22 -8.54
N GLY A 127 3.32 -2.34 -8.00
CA GLY A 127 4.24 -3.38 -7.54
C GLY A 127 3.71 -4.40 -6.56
N GLU A 128 2.67 -4.12 -5.77
CA GLU A 128 2.23 -5.07 -4.74
C GLU A 128 1.75 -6.42 -5.31
N ARG A 129 1.23 -6.42 -6.54
CA ARG A 129 0.81 -7.63 -7.28
C ARG A 129 1.82 -8.12 -8.33
N HIS A 130 3.04 -7.59 -8.33
CA HIS A 130 4.13 -8.08 -9.16
C HIS A 130 5.07 -8.91 -8.29
N PHE A 131 5.47 -10.08 -8.79
CA PHE A 131 6.20 -11.04 -7.97
C PHE A 131 7.70 -10.91 -8.23
N THR A 132 8.20 -11.40 -9.35
CA THR A 132 9.66 -11.47 -9.54
C THR A 132 10.15 -10.30 -10.40
N ARG A 133 11.47 -10.12 -10.50
CA ARG A 133 12.05 -9.11 -11.40
C ARG A 133 11.58 -9.21 -12.86
N TRP A 134 11.07 -10.37 -13.27
CA TRP A 134 10.53 -10.59 -14.61
C TRP A 134 9.24 -9.81 -14.86
N ASP A 135 8.41 -9.64 -13.83
CA ASP A 135 7.17 -8.87 -13.95
C ASP A 135 7.50 -7.36 -14.09
N TYR A 136 8.62 -6.92 -13.54
CA TYR A 136 9.10 -5.53 -13.63
C TYR A 136 9.90 -5.21 -14.88
N ASP A 137 10.41 -6.20 -15.63
CA ASP A 137 11.35 -5.95 -16.75
C ASP A 137 10.77 -5.00 -17.80
N GLU A 138 9.56 -5.27 -18.29
CA GLU A 138 8.90 -4.43 -19.28
C GLU A 138 8.52 -3.05 -18.71
N ILE A 139 7.99 -3.03 -17.49
CA ILE A 139 7.57 -1.80 -16.79
C ILE A 139 8.74 -0.83 -16.65
N LEU A 140 9.90 -1.33 -16.22
CA LEU A 140 11.11 -0.53 -16.03
C LEU A 140 11.75 -0.15 -17.36
N ARG A 141 11.88 -1.10 -18.30
CA ARG A 141 12.49 -0.87 -19.61
C ARG A 141 11.73 0.19 -20.41
N ASP A 142 10.41 0.19 -20.31
CA ASP A 142 9.55 1.14 -21.03
C ASP A 142 9.14 2.35 -20.17
N ARG A 143 9.64 2.44 -18.93
CA ARG A 143 9.42 3.55 -17.97
C ARG A 143 7.95 3.89 -17.80
N LEU A 144 7.14 2.86 -17.55
CA LEU A 144 5.70 3.00 -17.41
C LEU A 144 5.28 3.65 -16.09
N VAL A 145 6.18 3.72 -15.11
CA VAL A 145 5.95 4.25 -13.76
C VAL A 145 7.16 5.04 -13.25
N ASP A 146 6.95 5.81 -12.20
CA ASP A 146 7.98 6.63 -11.54
C ASP A 146 8.46 6.00 -10.23
N TYR A 147 7.60 5.16 -9.63
CA TYR A 147 7.87 4.37 -8.44
C TYR A 147 7.50 2.91 -8.67
N ILE A 148 8.22 2.02 -8.00
CA ILE A 148 7.78 0.62 -7.85
C ILE A 148 7.68 0.24 -6.38
N MET A 149 6.76 -0.66 -6.08
CA MET A 149 6.44 -1.08 -4.71
C MET A 149 6.39 -2.59 -4.54
N PRO A 150 7.50 -3.31 -4.73
CA PRO A 150 7.55 -4.75 -4.48
C PRO A 150 7.21 -5.04 -3.02
N ASP A 151 6.30 -5.99 -2.79
CA ASP A 151 6.04 -6.54 -1.47
C ASP A 151 7.07 -7.65 -1.18
N ILE A 152 7.76 -7.57 -0.05
CA ILE A 152 8.82 -8.53 0.26
C ILE A 152 8.34 -9.98 0.45
N ALA A 153 7.12 -10.19 0.94
CA ALA A 153 6.54 -11.50 1.14
C ALA A 153 6.07 -12.13 -0.18
N TRP A 154 5.65 -11.32 -1.16
CA TRP A 154 5.20 -11.80 -2.47
C TRP A 154 6.32 -11.87 -3.50
N CYS A 155 7.25 -10.92 -3.48
CA CYS A 155 8.19 -10.74 -4.58
C CYS A 155 9.33 -11.76 -4.65
N GLY A 156 9.38 -12.72 -3.74
CA GLY A 156 10.47 -13.68 -3.61
C GLY A 156 11.51 -13.32 -2.54
N GLY A 157 11.16 -12.43 -1.60
CA GLY A 157 11.93 -12.17 -0.38
C GLY A 157 13.10 -11.19 -0.54
N ILE A 158 13.90 -11.09 0.52
CA ILE A 158 15.05 -10.17 0.66
C ILE A 158 16.00 -10.23 -0.55
N SER A 159 16.21 -11.41 -1.12
CA SER A 159 17.13 -11.56 -2.25
C SER A 159 16.56 -10.95 -3.53
N GLU A 160 15.26 -11.12 -3.79
CA GLU A 160 14.64 -10.68 -5.04
C GLU A 160 14.31 -9.19 -5.02
N ILE A 161 13.83 -8.65 -3.89
CA ILE A 161 13.56 -7.22 -3.75
C ILE A 161 14.81 -6.37 -4.03
N ARG A 162 16.00 -6.83 -3.61
CA ARG A 162 17.27 -6.16 -3.92
C ARG A 162 17.64 -6.19 -5.40
N ARG A 163 17.31 -7.28 -6.12
CA ARG A 163 17.53 -7.37 -7.57
C ARG A 163 16.57 -6.47 -8.33
N ILE A 164 15.30 -6.45 -7.92
CA ILE A 164 14.27 -5.55 -8.44
C ILE A 164 14.72 -4.09 -8.25
N ALA A 165 15.14 -3.74 -7.04
CA ALA A 165 15.60 -2.40 -6.73
C ALA A 165 16.83 -1.97 -7.55
N SER A 166 17.79 -2.88 -7.73
CA SER A 166 18.97 -2.63 -8.57
C SER A 166 18.61 -2.41 -10.05
N MET A 167 17.58 -3.10 -10.57
CA MET A 167 17.07 -2.85 -11.93
C MET A 167 16.44 -1.46 -12.02
N ALA A 168 15.59 -1.09 -11.06
CA ALA A 168 14.93 0.21 -11.01
C ALA A 168 15.93 1.37 -10.87
N GLU A 169 17.00 1.19 -10.09
CA GLU A 169 18.06 2.19 -9.88
C GLU A 169 18.66 2.65 -11.21
N THR A 170 18.91 1.73 -12.14
CA THR A 170 19.46 2.06 -13.47
C THR A 170 18.53 2.89 -14.35
N GLN A 171 17.23 2.92 -14.01
CA GLN A 171 16.20 3.67 -14.71
C GLN A 171 15.82 4.97 -13.98
N TYR A 172 16.49 5.31 -12.88
CA TYR A 172 16.15 6.42 -11.99
C TYR A 172 14.75 6.31 -11.38
N ILE A 173 14.24 5.09 -11.24
CA ILE A 173 12.95 4.78 -10.61
C ILE A 173 13.19 4.47 -9.14
N ARG A 174 12.41 5.08 -8.25
CA ARG A 174 12.50 4.86 -6.80
C ARG A 174 11.72 3.61 -6.39
N VAL A 175 12.14 3.03 -5.27
CA VAL A 175 11.50 1.84 -4.68
C VAL A 175 10.84 2.24 -3.37
N SER A 176 9.60 1.82 -3.17
CA SER A 176 8.89 1.96 -1.90
C SER A 176 8.20 0.64 -1.58
N PRO A 177 8.79 -0.26 -0.78
CA PRO A 177 8.19 -1.56 -0.54
C PRO A 177 6.77 -1.45 0.00
N HIS A 178 5.90 -2.33 -0.52
CA HIS A 178 4.54 -2.50 0.00
C HIS A 178 4.60 -3.26 1.31
N ASP A 179 3.94 -2.74 2.35
CA ASP A 179 3.87 -3.42 3.64
C ASP A 179 2.57 -3.14 4.41
N ALA A 180 1.51 -3.78 3.93
CA ALA A 180 0.25 -3.99 4.64
C ALA A 180 0.14 -5.44 5.19
N LEU A 181 1.22 -5.97 5.76
CA LEU A 181 1.33 -7.35 6.22
C LEU A 181 1.62 -7.45 7.74
N GLY A 182 2.42 -8.43 8.16
CA GLY A 182 2.77 -8.68 9.55
C GLY A 182 4.17 -8.16 9.91
N PRO A 183 4.55 -8.21 11.20
CA PRO A 183 5.79 -7.61 11.68
C PRO A 183 7.05 -8.29 11.11
N VAL A 184 6.95 -9.55 10.67
CA VAL A 184 8.07 -10.24 10.01
C VAL A 184 8.34 -9.66 8.61
N ALA A 185 7.29 -9.26 7.89
CA ALA A 185 7.43 -8.59 6.59
C ALA A 185 8.12 -7.24 6.78
N ILE A 186 7.63 -6.39 7.70
CA ILE A 186 8.23 -5.08 8.01
C ILE A 186 9.69 -5.22 8.43
N ALA A 187 10.02 -6.19 9.29
CA ALA A 187 11.39 -6.41 9.70
C ALA A 187 12.30 -6.83 8.52
N ALA A 188 11.83 -7.75 7.67
CA ALA A 188 12.56 -8.17 6.48
C ALA A 188 12.72 -7.03 5.47
N SER A 189 11.65 -6.26 5.26
CA SER A 189 11.59 -5.16 4.31
C SER A 189 12.54 -4.06 4.76
N PHE A 190 12.45 -3.63 6.02
CA PHE A 190 13.40 -2.71 6.64
C PHE A 190 14.86 -3.12 6.41
N GLN A 191 15.24 -4.36 6.72
CA GLN A 191 16.62 -4.84 6.55
C GLN A 191 17.08 -4.84 5.09
N ALA A 192 16.17 -5.08 4.14
CA ALA A 192 16.47 -4.95 2.72
C ALA A 192 16.60 -3.48 2.31
N SER A 193 15.64 -2.65 2.72
CA SER A 193 15.47 -1.22 2.42
C SER A 193 16.66 -0.38 2.84
N ILE A 194 17.26 -0.60 4.02
CA ILE A 194 18.42 0.20 4.47
C ILE A 194 19.62 0.14 3.52
N ALA A 195 19.68 -0.85 2.64
CA ALA A 195 20.76 -1.08 1.70
C ALA A 195 20.37 -0.81 0.23
N ILE A 196 19.19 -0.22 0.00
CA ILE A 196 18.67 0.15 -1.33
C ILE A 196 18.92 1.66 -1.56
N PRO A 197 19.83 2.06 -2.47
CA PRO A 197 20.18 3.47 -2.67
C PRO A 197 19.05 4.35 -3.22
N ASN A 198 18.13 3.76 -3.97
CA ASN A 198 16.97 4.41 -4.56
C ASN A 198 15.68 4.17 -3.76
N LEU A 199 15.79 3.88 -2.46
CA LEU A 199 14.64 3.81 -1.56
C LEU A 199 13.99 5.19 -1.47
N TYR A 200 12.66 5.23 -1.58
CA TYR A 200 11.87 6.39 -1.23
C TYR A 200 11.45 6.31 0.24
N ARG A 201 10.51 5.42 0.58
CA ARG A 201 9.97 5.22 1.93
C ARG A 201 9.57 3.76 2.11
N GLU A 202 9.36 3.38 3.36
CA GLU A 202 8.77 2.10 3.74
C GLU A 202 7.30 2.35 4.06
N GLU A 203 6.38 1.65 3.40
CA GLU A 203 4.98 1.70 3.80
C GLU A 203 4.81 1.03 5.18
N CYS A 204 3.92 1.56 6.02
CA CYS A 204 3.50 0.83 7.21
C CYS A 204 2.10 1.22 7.67
N LEU A 205 1.37 0.24 8.21
CA LEU A 205 0.14 0.46 8.96
C LEU A 205 0.46 0.58 10.45
N HIS A 206 0.86 1.78 10.88
CA HIS A 206 1.30 2.02 12.26
C HIS A 206 0.24 1.71 13.33
N THR A 207 -1.04 1.72 12.95
CA THR A 207 -2.17 1.33 13.80
C THR A 207 -2.12 -0.14 14.23
N TRP A 208 -1.33 -0.98 13.56
CA TRP A 208 -1.13 -2.40 13.88
C TRP A 208 0.01 -2.65 14.88
N PHE A 209 0.80 -1.62 15.21
CA PHE A 209 1.98 -1.77 16.06
C PHE A 209 1.68 -2.30 17.46
N LYS A 210 0.56 -1.88 18.08
CA LYS A 210 0.11 -2.43 19.37
C LYS A 210 -0.17 -3.93 19.32
N THR A 211 -0.59 -4.44 18.16
CA THR A 211 -0.80 -5.88 17.97
C THR A 211 0.53 -6.58 17.73
N PHE A 212 1.45 -5.96 16.97
CA PHE A 212 2.79 -6.48 16.76
C PHE A 212 3.58 -6.63 18.06
N GLU A 213 3.47 -5.67 18.99
CA GLU A 213 4.08 -5.72 20.34
C GLU A 213 3.70 -6.98 21.13
N LYS A 214 2.55 -7.61 20.82
CA LYS A 214 2.11 -8.85 21.49
C LYS A 214 2.81 -10.08 20.94
N VAL A 215 3.27 -10.05 19.69
CA VAL A 215 3.74 -11.25 18.97
C VAL A 215 5.23 -11.19 18.60
N ILE A 216 5.89 -10.03 18.71
CA ILE A 216 7.32 -9.88 18.46
C ILE A 216 8.07 -9.19 19.60
N THR A 217 9.36 -9.50 19.73
CA THR A 217 10.28 -8.84 20.65
C THR A 217 11.70 -8.70 20.07
N PRO A 218 12.37 -7.54 20.23
CA PRO A 218 11.79 -6.27 20.67
C PRO A 218 10.84 -5.72 19.59
N MET A 219 10.02 -4.73 19.97
CA MET A 219 9.31 -3.92 18.99
C MET A 219 10.31 -3.03 18.20
N PHE A 220 9.88 -2.52 17.05
CA PHE A 220 10.67 -1.59 16.24
C PHE A 220 11.03 -0.31 17.01
N ASP A 221 12.25 0.19 16.85
CA ASP A 221 12.68 1.50 17.38
C ASP A 221 12.12 2.60 16.48
N ILE A 222 10.91 3.08 16.81
CA ILE A 222 10.21 4.10 16.04
C ILE A 222 10.41 5.48 16.69
N ARG A 223 10.95 6.41 15.92
CA ARG A 223 11.17 7.81 16.34
C ARG A 223 10.82 8.74 15.20
N ASN A 224 9.97 9.74 15.46
CA ASN A 224 9.55 10.75 14.47
C ASN A 224 9.15 10.13 13.12
N GLY A 225 8.16 9.23 13.14
CA GLY A 225 7.67 8.55 11.93
C GLY A 225 8.65 7.60 11.23
N SER A 226 9.84 7.34 11.78
CA SER A 226 10.88 6.52 11.16
C SER A 226 11.27 5.31 12.01
N ILE A 227 11.55 4.18 11.35
CA ILE A 227 12.11 2.97 11.98
C ILE A 227 13.64 3.06 11.98
N PHE A 228 14.27 2.76 13.12
CA PHE A 228 15.73 2.79 13.27
C PHE A 228 16.33 1.39 13.51
N PRO A 229 17.60 1.18 13.09
CA PRO A 229 18.30 -0.07 13.38
C PRO A 229 18.48 -0.26 14.89
N ASN A 230 18.14 -1.46 15.39
CA ASN A 230 18.29 -1.81 16.80
C ASN A 230 19.61 -2.55 17.14
N GLY A 231 20.48 -2.78 16.13
CA GLY A 231 21.79 -3.42 16.29
C GLY A 231 21.77 -4.93 16.59
N ARG A 232 20.60 -5.57 16.64
CA ARG A 232 20.49 -7.02 16.83
C ARG A 232 20.79 -7.78 15.53
N PRO A 233 21.31 -9.01 15.61
CA PRO A 233 21.56 -9.84 14.43
C PRO A 233 20.26 -10.30 13.75
N GLY A 234 20.37 -10.71 12.49
CA GLY A 234 19.23 -11.22 11.71
C GLY A 234 18.23 -10.11 11.36
N LEU A 235 16.94 -10.40 11.47
CA LEU A 235 15.88 -9.41 11.22
C LEU A 235 15.75 -8.37 12.33
N GLY A 236 16.44 -8.57 13.46
CA GLY A 236 16.36 -7.69 14.62
C GLY A 236 15.13 -7.90 15.50
N ILE A 237 14.30 -8.90 15.20
CA ILE A 237 13.12 -9.30 15.96
C ILE A 237 13.12 -10.82 16.19
N GLU A 238 12.38 -11.26 17.20
CA GLU A 238 12.02 -12.65 17.49
C GLU A 238 10.51 -12.74 17.67
N LEU A 239 9.90 -13.85 17.26
CA LEU A 239 8.50 -14.13 17.60
C LEU A 239 8.39 -14.50 19.09
N ILE A 240 7.28 -14.15 19.73
CA ILE A 240 6.94 -14.56 21.10
C ILE A 240 6.11 -15.84 21.02
N PRO A 241 6.69 -17.04 21.18
CA PRO A 241 6.01 -18.30 20.83
C PRO A 241 4.74 -18.54 21.62
N GLU A 242 4.70 -18.14 22.89
CA GLU A 242 3.54 -18.31 23.76
C GLU A 242 2.35 -17.45 23.31
N ALA A 243 2.62 -16.26 22.77
CA ALA A 243 1.59 -15.37 22.25
C ALA A 243 0.98 -15.90 20.94
N LEU A 244 1.75 -16.66 20.15
CA LEU A 244 1.27 -17.22 18.88
C LEU A 244 0.17 -18.27 19.05
N GLU A 245 0.07 -18.93 20.22
CA GLU A 245 -0.97 -19.95 20.44
C GLU A 245 -2.38 -19.35 20.38
N GLU A 246 -2.56 -18.06 20.72
CA GLU A 246 -3.83 -17.34 20.59
C GLU A 246 -4.26 -17.16 19.13
N PHE A 247 -3.28 -16.99 18.23
CA PHE A 247 -3.49 -16.71 16.80
C PHE A 247 -3.45 -17.96 15.92
N LYS A 248 -3.36 -19.15 16.54
CA LYS A 248 -3.32 -20.41 15.81
C LYS A 248 -4.67 -20.69 15.17
N ILE A 249 -4.63 -21.04 13.88
CA ILE A 249 -5.80 -21.40 13.09
C ILE A 249 -5.54 -22.75 12.43
N ASP A 250 -6.59 -23.57 12.36
CA ASP A 250 -6.58 -24.76 11.54
C ASP A 250 -6.72 -24.36 10.06
N VAL A 251 -5.73 -24.69 9.24
CA VAL A 251 -5.65 -24.26 7.83
C VAL A 251 -6.82 -24.77 6.98
N ASP A 252 -7.48 -25.84 7.40
CA ASP A 252 -8.64 -26.41 6.71
C ASP A 252 -9.96 -25.80 7.21
N SER A 253 -9.91 -24.95 8.23
CA SER A 253 -11.11 -24.38 8.85
C SER A 253 -11.64 -23.17 8.06
N PRO A 254 -12.93 -22.84 8.19
CA PRO A 254 -13.50 -21.63 7.59
C PRO A 254 -12.79 -20.33 8.00
N GLU A 255 -12.17 -20.31 9.19
CA GLU A 255 -11.36 -19.21 9.71
C GLU A 255 -10.01 -19.05 8.98
N ALA A 256 -9.51 -20.06 8.27
CA ALA A 256 -8.31 -19.94 7.45
C ALA A 256 -8.60 -19.55 5.99
N GLN A 257 -9.88 -19.54 5.58
CA GLN A 257 -10.24 -19.26 4.19
C GLN A 257 -9.90 -17.80 3.83
N PRO A 258 -9.15 -17.57 2.73
CA PRO A 258 -8.70 -16.25 2.34
C PRO A 258 -9.88 -15.35 1.98
N GLY A 259 -9.88 -14.15 2.56
CA GLY A 259 -10.84 -13.11 2.25
C GLY A 259 -10.64 -11.92 3.17
N TRP A 260 -10.37 -10.75 2.59
CA TRP A 260 -10.21 -9.45 3.28
C TRP A 260 -11.39 -9.09 4.22
N TRP A 261 -12.50 -9.83 4.14
CA TRP A 261 -13.77 -9.60 4.83
C TRP A 261 -14.31 -10.87 5.49
N ASN A 262 -13.52 -11.93 5.56
CA ASN A 262 -13.87 -13.07 6.38
C ASN A 262 -13.71 -12.64 7.85
N SER A 263 -14.77 -12.08 8.45
CA SER A 263 -14.77 -11.63 9.85
C SER A 263 -14.44 -12.74 10.85
N SER A 264 -14.52 -14.00 10.42
CA SER A 264 -14.08 -15.16 11.18
C SER A 264 -12.59 -15.48 11.00
N ASN A 265 -11.90 -14.87 10.03
CA ASN A 265 -10.50 -15.12 9.72
C ASN A 265 -9.57 -14.43 10.71
N LYS A 266 -9.12 -15.17 11.71
CA LYS A 266 -8.20 -14.66 12.74
C LYS A 266 -6.78 -14.38 12.22
N SER A 267 -6.44 -14.71 10.97
CA SER A 267 -5.11 -14.51 10.39
C SER A 267 -5.01 -13.24 9.55
N THR A 268 -6.09 -12.82 8.87
CA THR A 268 -6.15 -11.57 8.10
C THR A 268 -7.01 -10.50 8.78
N ASN A 269 -8.09 -10.87 9.49
CA ASN A 269 -8.99 -9.93 10.15
C ASN A 269 -8.58 -9.57 11.58
N ALA A 270 -7.64 -10.29 12.20
CA ALA A 270 -7.02 -9.83 13.46
C ALA A 270 -6.29 -8.49 13.32
N TRP A 271 -6.10 -8.02 12.08
CA TRP A 271 -5.35 -6.81 11.74
C TRP A 271 -6.23 -5.76 11.05
N ALA A 272 -7.21 -6.17 10.24
CA ALA A 272 -8.03 -5.25 9.44
C ALA A 272 -9.18 -4.55 10.21
N THR A 273 -9.64 -5.10 11.34
CA THR A 273 -10.71 -4.49 12.15
C THR A 273 -10.19 -4.24 13.55
N GLN A 274 -9.85 -2.98 13.87
CA GLN A 274 -9.84 -2.57 15.27
C GLN A 274 -11.29 -2.67 15.75
N ASP A 275 -11.54 -3.56 16.72
CA ASP A 275 -12.79 -3.53 17.47
C ASP A 275 -12.89 -2.15 18.13
N ASP A 276 -14.02 -1.47 17.88
CA ASP A 276 -14.40 -0.24 18.56
C ASP A 276 -14.72 -0.58 20.03
N ASP A 277 -13.72 -0.48 20.91
CA ASP A 277 -13.90 -0.40 22.38
C ASP A 277 -14.02 1.06 22.85
#